data_AF-A0A8S3DRK9-F1
#
_entry.id   AF-A0A8S3DRK9-F1
#
_cell.length_a   1.000
_cell.length_b   1.000
_cell.length_c   1.000
_cell.angle_alpha   90.00
_cell.angle_beta   90.00
_cell.angle_gamma   90.00
#
_symmetry.space_group_name_H-M   'P 1'
#
loop_
_entity.id
_entity.type
_entity.pdbx_description
1 polymer ?
#
loop_
_entity_poly.entity_id
_entity_poly.type
_entity_poly.pdbx_seq_one_letter_code
_entity_poly.pdbx_strand_id
1 'polypeptide(L)'
;LLGNTGVGKSFLGNILLGREVFKHECSPSPVTHATEFQAYAADGDSYAVFNIPGLLEDDQDAVDRNKQEIYKAFQQSPNSV
;
A
#
# COMPACT_ATOMS: atom_id res chain seq x y z
N LEU A 1 -0.64 1.28 4.89
CA LEU A 1 -1.15 2.61 4.48
C LEU A 1 -2.41 2.41 3.64
N LEU A 2 -3.52 3.05 4.00
CA LEU A 2 -4.82 2.94 3.32
C LEU A 2 -5.28 4.33 2.85
N GLY A 3 -6.04 4.38 1.74
CA GLY A 3 -6.55 5.64 1.17
C GLY A 3 -6.78 5.54 -0.34
N ASN A 4 -7.38 6.58 -0.93
CA ASN A 4 -7.72 6.61 -2.36
C ASN A 4 -6.48 6.63 -3.26
N THR A 5 -6.67 6.33 -4.55
CA THR A 5 -5.63 6.54 -5.56
C THR A 5 -5.21 8.01 -5.61
N GLY A 6 -3.92 8.28 -5.81
CA GLY A 6 -3.38 9.64 -5.93
C GLY A 6 -3.06 10.39 -4.63
N VAL A 7 -3.45 9.88 -3.45
CA VAL A 7 -3.20 10.59 -2.16
C VAL A 7 -1.76 10.51 -1.64
N GLY A 8 -0.85 9.88 -2.39
CA GLY A 8 0.58 9.82 -2.03
C GLY A 8 0.98 8.70 -1.07
N LYS A 9 0.21 7.61 -0.96
CA LYS A 9 0.51 6.48 -0.06
C LYS A 9 1.90 5.90 -0.27
N SER A 10 2.27 5.62 -1.52
CA SER A 10 3.54 5.00 -1.88
C SER A 10 4.73 5.94 -1.60
N PHE A 11 4.55 7.24 -1.84
CA PHE A 11 5.53 8.26 -1.49
C PHE A 11 5.75 8.33 0.03
N LEU A 12 4.66 8.36 0.82
CA LEU A 12 4.75 8.30 2.28
C LEU A 12 5.42 7.01 2.76
N GLY A 13 5.13 5.86 2.14
CA GLY A 13 5.77 4.59 2.46
C GLY A 13 7.29 4.63 2.27
N ASN A 14 7.77 5.28 1.20
CA ASN A 14 9.21 5.47 0.97
C ASN A 14 9.85 6.41 1.98
N ILE A 15 9.15 7.48 2.39
CA ILE A 15 9.61 8.37 3.46
C ILE A 15 9.77 7.59 4.76
N LEU A 16 8.77 6.80 5.14
CA LEU A 16 8.80 5.99 6.37
C LEU A 16 9.94 4.97 6.36
N LEU A 17 10.22 4.35 5.21
CA LEU A 17 11.30 3.39 5.05
C LEU A 17 12.68 4.04 4.91
N GLY A 18 12.75 5.36 4.67
CA GLY A 18 14.00 6.08 4.40
C GLY A 18 14.68 5.70 3.08
N ARG A 19 13.97 5.03 2.16
CA ARG A 19 14.48 4.58 0.86
C ARG A 19 13.35 4.41 -0.15
N GLU A 20 13.66 4.55 -1.43
CA GLU A 20 12.70 4.35 -2.52
C GLU A 20 12.51 2.85 -2.80
N VAL A 21 11.34 2.31 -2.42
CA VAL A 21 10.97 0.91 -2.69
C VAL A 21 9.65 0.81 -3.42
N PHE A 22 8.65 1.58 -3.01
CA PHE A 22 7.35 1.61 -3.66
C PHE A 22 7.38 2.55 -4.86
N LYS A 23 6.95 2.04 -6.01
CA LYS A 23 6.76 2.89 -7.20
C LYS A 23 5.71 3.96 -6.90
N HIS A 24 6.04 5.22 -7.18
CA HIS A 24 5.12 6.34 -7.03
C HIS A 24 5.28 7.29 -8.22
N GLU A 25 4.17 7.78 -8.76
CA GLU A 25 4.15 8.74 -9.86
C GLU A 25 2.98 9.71 -9.65
N CYS A 26 3.11 10.94 -10.16
CA CYS A 26 2.00 11.88 -10.21
C CYS A 26 1.15 11.55 -11.45
N SER A 27 0.17 10.66 -11.28
CA SER A 27 -0.69 10.16 -12.36
C SER A 27 -2.16 10.22 -11.94
N PRO A 28 -3.09 10.57 -12.86
CA PRO A 28 -4.52 10.45 -12.62
C PRO A 28 -4.97 8.98 -12.59
N SER A 29 -4.18 8.05 -13.13
CA SER A 29 -4.45 6.62 -13.12
C SER A 29 -3.72 5.92 -11.96
N PRO A 30 -4.29 4.83 -11.40
CA PRO A 30 -3.61 4.07 -10.36
C PRO A 30 -2.27 3.52 -10.85
N VAL A 31 -1.24 3.67 -10.03
CA VAL A 31 0.11 3.14 -10.28
C VAL A 31 0.33 1.83 -9.52
N THR A 32 -0.37 1.65 -8.39
CA THR A 32 -0.30 0.47 -7.54
C THR A 32 -1.55 -0.38 -7.75
N HIS A 33 -1.38 -1.58 -8.30
CA HIS A 33 -2.47 -2.53 -8.56
C HIS A 33 -2.42 -3.82 -7.73
N ALA A 34 -1.33 -4.01 -6.98
CA ALA A 34 -1.12 -5.14 -6.09
C ALA A 34 -0.66 -4.63 -4.72
N THR A 35 -0.98 -5.37 -3.67
CA THR A 35 -0.43 -5.08 -2.34
C THR A 35 1.05 -5.43 -2.32
N GLU A 36 1.87 -4.44 -1.97
CA GLU A 36 3.29 -4.59 -1.72
C GLU A 36 3.55 -4.36 -0.23
N PHE A 37 4.54 -5.03 0.35
CA PHE A 37 4.95 -4.75 1.72
C PHE A 37 6.45 -4.69 1.85
N GLN A 38 6.92 -3.92 2.83
CA GLN A 38 8.30 -4.01 3.28
C GLN A 38 8.44 -4.05 4.78
N ALA A 39 9.21 -5.04 5.23
CA ALA A 39 9.67 -5.12 6.61
C ALA A 39 10.83 -4.16 6.84
N TYR A 40 10.85 -3.54 8.02
CA TYR A 40 11.98 -2.75 8.50
C TYR A 40 12.09 -2.90 10.01
N ALA A 41 13.31 -2.79 10.53
CA ALA A 41 13.56 -2.79 11.96
C ALA A 41 13.90 -1.36 12.42
N ALA A 42 13.27 -0.91 13.50
CA ALA A 42 13.55 0.37 14.13
C ALA A 42 13.45 0.20 15.65
N ASP A 43 14.37 0.81 16.39
CA ASP A 43 14.39 0.82 17.86
C ASP A 43 14.31 -0.57 18.53
N GLY A 44 14.75 -1.62 17.83
CA GLY A 44 14.73 -3.01 18.32
C GLY A 44 13.44 -3.78 17.97
N ASP A 45 12.44 -3.09 17.43
CA ASP A 45 11.18 -3.67 16.98
C ASP A 45 11.17 -3.90 15.47
N SER A 46 10.36 -4.86 15.02
CA SER A 46 10.15 -5.16 13.60
C SER A 46 8.78 -4.66 13.15
N TYR A 47 8.80 -3.80 12.14
CA TYR A 47 7.61 -3.20 11.54
C TYR A 47 7.46 -3.64 10.10
N ALA A 48 6.23 -3.52 9.57
CA ALA A 48 5.95 -3.74 8.15
C ALA A 48 5.09 -2.59 7.60
N VAL A 49 5.56 -1.97 6.51
CA VAL A 49 4.78 -0.99 5.76
C VAL A 49 4.09 -1.71 4.61
N PHE A 50 2.77 -1.75 4.64
CA PHE A 50 1.94 -2.25 3.53
C PHE A 50 1.51 -1.08 2.63
N ASN A 51 1.88 -1.14 1.36
CA ASN A 51 1.39 -0.26 0.29
C ASN A 51 0.25 -0.99 -0.43
N ILE A 52 -0.97 -0.48 -0.25
CA ILE A 52 -2.21 -1.13 -0.71
C ILE A 52 -2.80 -0.31 -1.87
N PRO A 53 -3.48 -0.94 -2.85
CA PRO A 53 -4.21 -0.24 -3.90
C PRO A 53 -5.27 0.76 -3.40
N GLY A 54 -5.79 1.60 -4.29
CA GLY A 54 -6.82 2.58 -3.99
C GLY A 54 -8.12 1.96 -3.47
N LEU A 55 -8.77 2.62 -2.51
CA LEU A 55 -10.06 2.17 -1.96
C LEU A 55 -11.24 2.42 -2.91
N LEU A 56 -11.17 3.48 -3.71
CA LEU A 56 -12.19 3.90 -4.66
C LEU A 56 -11.60 3.88 -6.07
N GLU A 57 -12.33 3.29 -7.00
CA GLU A 57 -12.01 3.20 -8.41
C GLU A 57 -13.28 3.42 -9.24
N ASP A 58 -13.14 3.97 -10.45
CA ASP A 58 -14.27 4.27 -11.34
C ASP A 58 -14.78 3.03 -12.10
N ASP A 59 -14.03 1.91 -12.03
CA ASP A 59 -14.29 0.65 -12.72
C ASP A 59 -14.55 -0.50 -11.73
N GLN A 60 -15.58 -1.30 -11.98
CA GLN A 60 -16.00 -2.37 -11.07
C GLN A 60 -14.98 -3.50 -10.98
N ASP A 61 -14.31 -3.85 -12.09
CA ASP A 61 -13.27 -4.88 -12.09
C ASP A 61 -12.05 -4.43 -11.27
N ALA A 62 -11.70 -3.14 -11.33
CA ALA A 62 -10.68 -2.53 -10.49
C ALA A 62 -11.08 -2.55 -9.00
N VAL A 63 -12.33 -2.24 -8.68
CA VAL A 63 -12.86 -2.33 -7.30
C VAL A 63 -12.72 -3.75 -6.75
N ASP A 64 -13.14 -4.76 -7.51
CA ASP A 64 -13.14 -6.15 -7.02
C ASP A 64 -11.72 -6.72 -6.91
N ARG A 65 -10.81 -6.32 -7.80
CA ARG A 65 -9.38 -6.61 -7.67
C ARG A 65 -8.78 -5.96 -6.42
N ASN A 66 -9.03 -4.67 -6.20
CA ASN A 66 -8.46 -3.94 -5.07
C ASN A 66 -8.96 -4.51 -3.73
N LYS A 67 -10.23 -4.93 -3.65
CA LYS A 67 -10.74 -5.65 -2.47
C LYS A 67 -9.92 -6.90 -2.16
N GLN A 68 -9.63 -7.73 -3.17
CA GLN A 68 -8.83 -8.95 -2.97
C GLN A 68 -7.42 -8.61 -2.46
N GLU A 69 -6.79 -7.57 -3.00
CA GLU A 69 -5.47 -7.11 -2.57
C GLU A 69 -5.46 -6.58 -1.13
N ILE A 70 -6.52 -5.87 -0.73
CA ILE A 70 -6.72 -5.42 0.66
C ILE A 70 -6.85 -6.63 1.59
N TYR A 71 -7.65 -7.64 1.21
CA TYR A 71 -7.78 -8.87 2.00
C TYR A 71 -6.44 -9.61 2.17
N LYS A 72 -5.63 -9.69 1.11
CA LYS A 72 -4.28 -10.29 1.18
C LYS A 72 -3.38 -9.57 2.19
N ALA A 73 -3.44 -8.23 2.24
CA ALA A 73 -2.68 -7.44 3.20
C ALA A 73 -3.03 -7.83 4.65
N PHE A 74 -4.33 -7.90 4.96
CA PHE A 74 -4.80 -8.31 6.29
C PHE A 74 -4.48 -9.77 6.62
N GLN A 75 -4.49 -10.68 5.64
CA GLN A 75 -4.08 -12.07 5.88
C GLN A 75 -2.59 -12.21 6.20
N GLN A 76 -1.73 -11.37 5.62
CA GLN A 76 -0.29 -11.38 5.90
C GLN A 76 0.04 -10.82 7.29
N SER A 77 -0.77 -9.90 7.81
CA SER A 77 -0.59 -9.35 9.16
C SER A 77 -1.96 -9.07 9.80
N PRO A 78 -2.63 -10.10 10.37
CA PRO A 78 -4.00 -9.98 10.88
C PRO A 78 -4.11 -9.13 12.13
N ASN A 79 -3.00 -8.97 12.87
CA ASN A 79 -2.91 -8.16 14.07
C ASN A 79 -1.82 -7.09 13.84
N SER A 80 -2.16 -6.01 13.14
CA SER A 80 -1.33 -4.80 13.14
C SER A 80 -1.46 -4.15 14.52
N VAL A 81 -0.36 -4.12 15.28
CA VAL A 81 -0.28 -3.49 16.61
C VAL A 81 0.18 -2.04 16.48
#